data_AF-A0AA40S533-F1
#
_entry.id   AF-A0AA40S533-F1
#
_cell.length_a   1.000
_cell.length_b   1.000
_cell.length_c   1.000
_cell.angle_alpha   90.00
_cell.angle_beta   90.00
_cell.angle_gamma   90.00
#
_symmetry.space_group_name_H-M   'P 1'
#
loop_
_entity.id
_entity.type
_entity.pdbx_description
1 polymer ?
#
loop_
_entity_poly.entity_id
_entity_poly.type
_entity_poly.pdbx_seq_one_letter_code
_entity_poly.pdbx_strand_id
1 'polypeptide(L)'
;MGRVLSNVLVWSGLILAAQAGPAKIVGIGAVSCARFGADAAAHPAAERDYFAWAQGFMSGALIRAPDGVDEGLDLAPPSMPLAAQADFLRAYCAANPATDYSEAVRALYHRLRGPAS
;
A
#
# COMPACT_ATOMS: atom_id res chain seq x y z
N MET A 1 -23.99 -62.22 9.49
CA MET A 1 -23.55 -61.10 10.34
C MET A 1 -22.31 -60.49 9.70
N GLY A 2 -22.16 -59.22 9.33
CA GLY A 2 -23.01 -58.03 9.23
C GLY A 2 -22.06 -56.97 8.63
N ARG A 3 -22.36 -56.45 7.43
CA ARG A 3 -21.53 -55.41 6.77
C ARG A 3 -21.93 -54.06 7.32
N VAL A 4 -21.05 -53.41 8.08
CA VAL A 4 -21.20 -51.99 8.45
C VAL A 4 -20.68 -51.16 7.28
N LEU A 5 -21.58 -50.50 6.56
CA LEU A 5 -21.23 -49.51 5.54
C LEU A 5 -21.05 -48.16 6.26
N SER A 6 -19.80 -47.73 6.43
CA SER A 6 -19.48 -46.38 6.90
C SER A 6 -19.86 -45.37 5.82
N ASN A 7 -20.96 -44.65 6.03
CA ASN A 7 -21.33 -43.48 5.22
C ASN A 7 -20.42 -42.31 5.60
N VAL A 8 -19.36 -42.10 4.82
CA VAL A 8 -18.57 -40.86 4.89
C VAL A 8 -19.28 -39.81 4.01
N LEU A 9 -20.07 -38.95 4.64
CA LEU A 9 -20.63 -37.75 4.01
C LEU A 9 -19.54 -36.69 3.90
N VAL A 10 -18.95 -36.55 2.69
CA VAL A 10 -18.02 -35.47 2.37
C VAL A 10 -18.83 -34.19 2.15
N TRP A 11 -18.84 -33.30 3.14
CA TRP A 11 -19.40 -31.96 3.03
C TRP A 11 -18.42 -31.07 2.26
N SER A 12 -18.65 -30.91 0.95
CA SER A 12 -17.98 -29.87 0.15
C SER A 12 -18.59 -28.51 0.47
N GLY A 13 -18.15 -27.90 1.59
CA GLY A 13 -18.50 -26.53 1.91
C GLY A 13 -17.84 -25.56 0.93
N LEU A 14 -18.65 -24.87 0.11
CA LEU A 14 -18.21 -23.72 -0.67
C LEU A 14 -17.84 -22.59 0.29
N ILE A 15 -16.55 -22.37 0.50
CA ILE A 15 -16.05 -21.18 1.20
C ILE A 15 -16.28 -19.98 0.26
N LEU A 16 -17.35 -19.22 0.49
CA LEU A 16 -17.46 -17.88 -0.10
C LEU A 16 -16.43 -16.98 0.59
N ALA A 17 -15.34 -16.68 -0.10
CA ALA A 17 -14.46 -15.59 0.30
C ALA A 17 -15.23 -14.27 0.18
N ALA A 18 -15.50 -13.61 1.31
CA ALA A 18 -16.04 -12.26 1.31
C ALA A 18 -14.98 -11.32 0.71
N GLN A 19 -15.28 -10.77 -0.46
CA GLN A 19 -14.44 -9.78 -1.12
C GLN A 19 -14.58 -8.47 -0.34
N ALA A 20 -13.60 -8.13 0.50
CA ALA A 20 -13.58 -6.84 1.15
C ALA A 20 -13.46 -5.74 0.08
N GLY A 21 -14.38 -4.78 0.09
CA GLY A 21 -14.28 -3.59 -0.76
C GLY A 21 -13.00 -2.79 -0.46
N PRO A 22 -12.53 -1.95 -1.39
CA PRO A 22 -11.34 -1.14 -1.17
C PRO A 22 -11.53 -0.26 0.07
N ALA A 23 -10.51 -0.22 0.93
CA ALA A 23 -10.53 0.62 2.12
C ALA A 23 -10.66 2.10 1.72
N LYS A 24 -11.57 2.83 2.35
CA LYS A 24 -11.67 4.28 2.17
C LYS A 24 -10.48 4.96 2.85
N ILE A 25 -9.55 5.47 2.04
CA ILE A 25 -8.41 6.26 2.54
C ILE A 25 -8.89 7.66 2.92
N VAL A 26 -8.38 8.19 4.05
CA VAL A 26 -8.71 9.52 4.56
C VAL A 26 -7.44 10.26 4.98
N GLY A 27 -7.55 11.58 5.15
CA GLY A 27 -6.45 12.46 5.51
C GLY A 27 -5.80 13.10 4.29
N ILE A 28 -4.66 13.76 4.50
CA ILE A 28 -4.01 14.59 3.48
C ILE A 28 -3.60 13.78 2.24
N GLY A 29 -3.25 12.50 2.39
CA GLY A 29 -2.90 11.64 1.26
C GLY A 29 -4.06 11.08 0.43
N ALA A 30 -5.31 11.42 0.76
CA ALA A 30 -6.49 11.04 -0.02
C ALA A 30 -6.87 12.09 -1.09
N VAL A 31 -6.09 13.16 -1.25
CA VAL A 31 -6.30 14.15 -2.30
C VAL A 31 -5.68 13.71 -3.62
N SER A 32 -6.01 14.38 -4.72
CA SER A 32 -5.37 14.14 -6.01
C SER A 32 -3.90 14.56 -6.03
N CYS A 33 -3.12 13.91 -6.88
CA CYS A 33 -1.74 14.27 -7.16
C CYS A 33 -1.58 15.71 -7.66
N ALA A 34 -2.54 16.23 -8.43
CA ALA A 34 -2.57 17.65 -8.80
C ALA A 34 -2.68 18.57 -7.57
N ARG A 35 -3.52 18.20 -6.59
CA ARG A 35 -3.66 18.97 -5.35
C ARG A 35 -2.38 18.92 -4.52
N PHE A 36 -1.78 17.75 -4.35
CA PHE A 36 -0.48 17.58 -3.71
C PHE A 36 0.58 18.48 -4.38
N GLY A 37 0.71 18.46 -5.71
CA GLY A 37 1.68 19.26 -6.43
C GLY A 37 1.48 20.77 -6.24
N ALA A 38 0.23 21.23 -6.24
CA ALA A 38 -0.09 22.62 -5.96
C ALA A 38 0.23 23.03 -4.51
N ASP A 39 -0.10 22.18 -3.53
CA ASP A 39 0.18 22.45 -2.12
C ASP A 39 1.70 22.49 -1.85
N ALA A 40 2.45 21.51 -2.39
CA ALA A 40 3.90 21.42 -2.26
C ALA A 40 4.62 22.61 -2.90
N ALA A 41 4.17 23.06 -4.07
CA ALA A 41 4.74 24.23 -4.75
C ALA A 41 4.47 25.54 -3.98
N ALA A 42 3.30 25.65 -3.34
CA ALA A 42 2.94 26.85 -2.58
C ALA A 42 3.61 26.89 -1.20
N HIS A 43 3.77 25.74 -0.54
CA HIS A 43 4.29 25.65 0.83
C HIS A 43 5.18 24.41 1.00
N PRO A 44 6.51 24.55 1.10
CA PRO A 44 7.41 23.41 1.29
C PRO A 44 7.11 22.57 2.54
N ALA A 45 6.52 23.18 3.57
CA ALA A 45 6.06 22.47 4.76
C ALA A 45 4.93 21.46 4.45
N ALA A 46 4.08 21.73 3.46
CA ALA A 46 3.03 20.80 3.05
C ALA A 46 3.64 19.51 2.49
N GLU A 47 4.67 19.60 1.63
CA GLU A 47 5.33 18.40 1.08
C GLU A 47 5.88 17.49 2.19
N ARG A 48 6.49 18.08 3.22
CA ARG A 48 6.94 17.33 4.40
C ARG A 48 5.78 16.61 5.08
N ASP A 49 4.63 17.26 5.24
CA ASP A 49 3.47 16.67 5.91
C ASP A 49 2.83 15.55 5.06
N TYR A 50 2.76 15.72 3.73
CA TYR A 50 2.39 14.65 2.78
C TYR A 50 3.35 13.47 2.84
N PHE A 51 4.65 13.73 2.92
CA PHE A 51 5.66 12.67 2.99
C PHE A 51 5.60 11.93 4.33
N ALA A 52 5.43 12.63 5.45
CA ALA A 52 5.23 12.03 6.76
C ALA A 52 3.97 11.13 6.78
N TRP A 53 2.87 11.59 6.18
CA TRP A 53 1.67 10.77 6.00
C TRP A 53 1.96 9.51 5.15
N ALA A 54 2.71 9.65 4.05
CA ALA A 54 3.08 8.52 3.19
C ALA A 54 3.91 7.48 3.94
N GLN A 55 4.89 7.91 4.74
CA GLN A 55 5.68 7.02 5.58
C GLN A 55 4.81 6.26 6.58
N GLY A 56 3.88 6.96 7.27
CA GLY A 56 2.93 6.33 8.18
C GLY A 56 2.03 5.30 7.49
N PHE A 57 1.55 5.62 6.28
CA PHE A 57 0.75 4.70 5.46
C PHE A 57 1.52 3.41 5.14
N MET A 58 2.76 3.54 4.64
CA MET A 58 3.61 2.39 4.29
C MET A 58 3.97 1.55 5.51
N SER A 59 4.32 2.19 6.64
CA SER A 59 4.58 1.48 7.90
C SER A 59 3.35 0.71 8.37
N GLY A 60 2.15 1.31 8.27
CA GLY A 60 0.91 0.64 8.61
C GLY A 60 0.60 -0.55 7.69
N ALA A 61 0.94 -0.47 6.40
CA ALA A 61 0.83 -1.59 5.47
C ALA A 61 1.81 -2.72 5.84
N LEU A 62 3.06 -2.38 6.13
CA LEU A 62 4.11 -3.32 6.53
C LEU A 62 3.76 -4.06 7.84
N ILE A 63 3.28 -3.34 8.87
CA ILE A 63 2.87 -3.93 10.16
C ILE A 63 1.75 -4.95 10.02
N ARG A 64 0.87 -4.78 9.01
CA ARG A 64 -0.27 -5.68 8.77
C ARG A 64 0.00 -6.70 7.66
N ALA A 65 1.21 -6.73 7.10
CA ALA A 65 1.57 -7.73 6.11
C ALA A 65 1.48 -9.13 6.75
N PRO A 66 0.96 -10.14 6.01
CA PRO A 66 1.01 -11.52 6.48
C PRO A 66 2.45 -12.01 6.71
N ASP A 67 2.62 -13.01 7.56
CA ASP A 67 3.92 -13.64 7.77
C ASP A 67 4.56 -14.09 6.44
N GLY A 68 5.86 -13.82 6.28
CA GLY A 68 6.61 -14.08 5.05
C GLY A 68 6.35 -13.08 3.90
N VAL A 69 5.44 -12.10 4.06
CA VAL A 69 5.22 -11.02 3.10
C VAL A 69 5.91 -9.75 3.59
N ASP A 70 6.76 -9.16 2.75
CA ASP A 70 7.56 -7.96 3.06
C ASP A 70 8.40 -8.09 4.34
N GLU A 71 8.69 -9.32 4.76
CA GLU A 71 9.46 -9.58 5.96
C GLU A 71 10.87 -9.00 5.79
N GLY A 72 11.29 -8.18 6.75
CA GLY A 72 12.57 -7.47 6.68
C GLY A 72 12.63 -6.34 5.64
N LEU A 73 11.50 -5.94 5.05
CA LEU A 73 11.45 -4.78 4.16
C LEU A 73 11.87 -3.52 4.93
N ASP A 74 12.98 -2.93 4.49
CA ASP A 74 13.41 -1.61 4.94
C ASP A 74 12.70 -0.53 4.12
N LEU A 75 11.93 0.35 4.79
CA LEU A 75 11.26 1.49 4.15
C LEU A 75 12.16 2.71 4.00
N ALA A 76 13.38 2.67 4.53
CA ALA A 76 14.39 3.71 4.36
C ALA A 76 15.75 3.10 3.94
N PRO A 77 15.80 2.26 2.89
CA PRO A 77 17.02 1.59 2.52
C PRO A 77 18.06 2.60 2.01
N PRO A 78 19.37 2.38 2.24
CA PRO A 78 20.42 3.28 1.75
C PRO A 78 20.41 3.48 0.22
N SER A 79 19.88 2.51 -0.54
CA SER A 79 19.73 2.57 -2.00
C SER A 79 18.65 3.53 -2.48
N MET A 80 17.69 3.89 -1.61
CA MET A 80 16.61 4.84 -1.93
C MET A 80 16.31 5.70 -0.69
N PRO A 81 17.19 6.68 -0.38
CA PRO A 81 17.05 7.55 0.79
C PRO A 81 15.77 8.37 0.70
N LEU A 82 15.32 8.90 1.85
CA LEU A 82 14.04 9.61 1.97
C LEU A 82 13.84 10.74 0.94
N ALA A 83 14.90 11.49 0.62
CA ALA A 83 14.84 12.52 -0.42
C ALA A 83 14.50 11.92 -1.80
N ALA A 84 15.11 10.80 -2.17
CA ALA A 84 14.80 10.12 -3.43
C ALA A 84 13.37 9.53 -3.46
N GLN A 85 12.82 9.18 -2.29
CA GLN A 85 11.43 8.76 -2.17
C GLN A 85 10.45 9.93 -2.35
N ALA A 86 10.74 11.09 -1.77
CA ALA A 86 9.97 12.31 -2.01
C ALA A 86 10.01 12.72 -3.49
N ASP A 87 11.20 12.65 -4.10
CA ASP A 87 11.39 12.92 -5.54
C ASP A 87 10.57 11.96 -6.41
N PHE A 88 10.53 10.68 -6.04
CA PHE A 88 9.68 9.69 -6.72
C PHE A 88 8.20 10.07 -6.64
N LEU A 89 7.71 10.48 -5.48
CA LEU A 89 6.30 10.88 -5.29
C LEU A 89 5.97 12.13 -6.11
N ARG A 90 6.87 13.12 -6.14
CA ARG A 90 6.76 14.30 -7.02
C ARG A 90 6.66 13.91 -8.48
N ALA A 91 7.57 13.06 -8.95
CA ALA A 91 7.61 12.60 -10.34
C ALA A 91 6.35 11.81 -10.72
N TYR A 92 5.94 10.86 -9.87
CA TYR A 92 4.72 10.07 -10.07
C TYR A 92 3.50 10.99 -10.19
N CYS A 93 3.34 11.92 -9.24
CA CYS A 93 2.17 12.79 -9.23
C CYS A 93 2.17 13.82 -10.37
N ALA A 94 3.33 14.30 -10.82
CA ALA A 94 3.43 15.14 -12.01
C ALA A 94 2.95 14.41 -13.28
N ALA A 95 3.24 13.11 -13.38
CA ALA A 95 2.79 12.28 -14.51
C ALA A 95 1.32 11.83 -14.39
N ASN A 96 0.75 11.81 -13.19
CA ASN A 96 -0.58 11.27 -12.91
C ASN A 96 -1.45 12.26 -12.11
N PRO A 97 -1.75 13.47 -12.63
CA PRO A 97 -2.39 14.53 -11.85
C PRO A 97 -3.80 14.18 -11.32
N ALA A 98 -4.51 13.28 -12.01
CA ALA A 98 -5.88 12.89 -11.67
C ALA A 98 -5.99 11.74 -10.66
N THR A 99 -4.91 11.02 -10.37
CA THR A 99 -4.92 9.93 -9.39
C THR A 99 -4.78 10.47 -7.97
N ASP A 100 -5.27 9.74 -6.98
CA ASP A 100 -5.03 10.08 -5.58
C ASP A 100 -3.54 9.92 -5.22
N TYR A 101 -3.05 10.76 -4.32
CA TYR A 101 -1.68 10.70 -3.83
C TYR A 101 -1.35 9.36 -3.16
N SER A 102 -2.33 8.72 -2.51
CA SER A 102 -2.22 7.37 -1.95
C SER A 102 -1.80 6.32 -2.99
N GLU A 103 -2.15 6.49 -4.27
CA GLU A 103 -1.72 5.62 -5.36
C GLU A 103 -0.22 5.80 -5.65
N ALA A 104 0.29 7.02 -5.59
CA ALA A 104 1.72 7.30 -5.68
C ALA A 104 2.49 6.65 -4.51
N VAL A 105 1.92 6.71 -3.30
CA VAL A 105 2.50 6.07 -2.11
C VAL A 105 2.52 4.54 -2.25
N ARG A 106 1.44 3.94 -2.77
CA ARG A 106 1.43 2.50 -3.09
C ARG A 106 2.49 2.16 -4.13
N ALA A 107 2.64 2.95 -5.19
CA ALA A 107 3.67 2.75 -6.19
C ALA A 107 5.09 2.83 -5.59
N LEU A 108 5.32 3.78 -4.67
CA LEU A 108 6.57 3.89 -3.93
C LEU A 108 6.83 2.64 -3.06
N TYR A 109 5.82 2.19 -2.33
CA TYR A 109 5.91 1.00 -1.49
C TYR A 109 6.27 -0.25 -2.32
N HIS A 110 5.63 -0.44 -3.48
CA HIS A 110 5.99 -1.48 -4.44
C HIS A 110 7.41 -1.32 -4.98
N ARG A 111 7.85 -0.08 -5.24
CA ARG A 111 9.22 0.20 -5.70
C ARG A 111 10.28 -0.19 -4.67
N LEU A 112 9.99 0.02 -3.38
CA LEU A 112 10.86 -0.33 -2.25
C LEU A 112 10.91 -1.84 -1.99
N ARG A 113 9.79 -2.55 -2.16
CA ARG A 113 9.75 -4.03 -2.13
C ARG A 113 10.70 -4.66 -3.17
N GLY A 114 10.90 -4.00 -4.30
CA GLY A 114 11.68 -4.54 -5.41
C GLY A 114 10.90 -5.62 -6.19
N PRO A 115 11.57 -6.36 -7.09
CA PRO A 115 10.94 -7.52 -7.73
C PRO A 115 10.52 -8.53 -6.66
N ALA A 116 9.39 -9.20 -6.88
CA ALA A 116 8.98 -10.31 -6.01
C ALA A 116 10.08 -11.37 -6.02
N SER A 117 10.78 -11.50 -4.89
CA SER A 117 11.70 -12.61 -4.60
C SER A 117 10.94 -13.86 -4.21
#